data_AF-A0A351SFB6-F1
#
_entry.id   AF-A0A351SFB6-F1
#
_cell.length_a   1.000
_cell.length_b   1.000
_cell.length_c   1.000
_cell.angle_alpha   90.00
_cell.angle_beta   90.00
_cell.angle_gamma   90.00
#
_symmetry.space_group_name_H-M   'P 1'
#
loop_
_entity.id
_entity.type
_entity.pdbx_description
1 polymer ?
#
loop_
_entity_poly.entity_id
_entity_poly.type
_entity_poly.pdbx_seq_one_letter_code
_entity_poly.pdbx_strand_id
1 'polypeptide(L)'
;TVGKSHYMKGWHATSTLGHVGAAAAAARLLGLNREQTLNALGIAATQAGGLKRVFGTMCKPFHAGNAAANAVSSVLLAEDGFTSANNIIEGPFGFLSVMASENNVS
;
A
#
# COMPACT_ATOMS: atom_id res chain seq x y z
N THR A 1 -14.66 0.43 5.37
CA THR A 1 -13.47 -0.44 5.58
C THR A 1 -12.72 -0.60 4.27
N VAL A 2 -11.42 -0.92 4.31
CA VAL A 2 -10.66 -1.25 3.08
C VAL A 2 -10.99 -2.68 2.64
N GLY A 3 -12.20 -2.85 2.12
CA GLY A 3 -12.77 -4.13 1.69
C GLY A 3 -13.72 -3.90 0.51
N LYS A 4 -14.96 -4.38 0.62
CA LYS A 4 -15.95 -4.24 -0.46
C LYS A 4 -16.18 -2.78 -0.85
N SER A 5 -16.32 -1.85 0.10
CA SER A 5 -16.60 -0.44 -0.21
C SER A 5 -15.44 0.26 -0.93
N HIS A 6 -14.19 -0.07 -0.58
CA HIS A 6 -12.98 0.39 -1.29
C HIS A 6 -12.98 -0.05 -2.76
N TYR A 7 -13.25 -1.33 -3.02
CA TYR A 7 -13.32 -1.87 -4.37
C TYR A 7 -14.49 -1.29 -5.19
N MET A 8 -15.63 -1.05 -4.53
CA MET A 8 -16.81 -0.45 -5.18
C MET A 8 -16.60 1.02 -5.52
N LYS A 9 -15.88 1.80 -4.68
CA LYS A 9 -15.48 3.19 -4.95
C LYS A 9 -14.61 3.33 -6.21
N GLY A 10 -13.99 2.25 -6.67
CA GLY A 10 -13.23 2.22 -7.92
C GLY A 10 -11.73 2.02 -7.72
N TRP A 11 -11.28 1.62 -6.53
CA TRP A 11 -9.90 1.22 -6.32
C TRP A 11 -9.63 -0.21 -6.76
N HIS A 12 -8.43 -0.44 -7.29
CA HIS A 12 -7.92 -1.78 -7.56
C HIS A 12 -7.17 -2.30 -6.34
N ALA A 13 -7.84 -3.16 -5.56
CA ALA A 13 -7.32 -3.70 -4.30
C ALA A 13 -5.94 -4.38 -4.44
N THR A 14 -5.68 -5.08 -5.55
CA THR A 14 -4.37 -5.69 -5.84
C THR A 14 -3.23 -4.67 -5.85
N SER A 15 -3.50 -3.45 -6.29
CA SER A 15 -2.50 -2.38 -6.26
C SER A 15 -2.41 -1.78 -4.87
N THR A 16 -3.53 -1.29 -4.35
CA THR A 16 -3.55 -0.50 -3.11
C THR A 16 -3.09 -1.29 -1.89
N LEU A 17 -3.66 -2.49 -1.67
CA LEU A 17 -3.24 -3.38 -0.59
C LEU A 17 -1.93 -4.10 -0.93
N GLY A 18 -1.65 -4.30 -2.22
CA GLY A 18 -0.44 -4.98 -2.69
C GLY A 18 0.84 -4.28 -2.29
N HIS A 19 0.88 -2.94 -2.32
CA HIS A 19 2.08 -2.18 -1.90
C HIS A 19 2.44 -2.50 -0.44
N VAL A 20 1.47 -2.41 0.47
CA VAL A 20 1.69 -2.67 1.90
C VAL A 20 1.99 -4.15 2.16
N GLY A 21 1.25 -5.06 1.53
CA GLY A 21 1.46 -6.50 1.69
C GLY A 21 2.82 -6.97 1.16
N ALA A 22 3.24 -6.48 0.00
CA ALA A 22 4.54 -6.79 -0.57
C ALA A 22 5.68 -6.22 0.28
N ALA A 23 5.53 -5.00 0.81
CA ALA A 23 6.52 -4.41 1.71
C ALA A 23 6.65 -5.20 3.02
N ALA A 24 5.54 -5.68 3.59
CA ALA A 24 5.56 -6.55 4.77
C ALA A 24 6.33 -7.85 4.50
N ALA A 25 6.09 -8.49 3.34
CA ALA A 25 6.79 -9.70 2.94
C ALA A 25 8.29 -9.45 2.71
N ALA A 26 8.63 -8.38 1.98
CA ALA A 26 10.01 -8.02 1.68
C ALA A 26 10.79 -7.62 2.94
N ALA A 27 10.19 -6.88 3.87
CA ALA A 27 10.80 -6.52 5.16
C ALA A 27 11.14 -7.77 5.97
N ARG A 28 10.24 -8.76 5.96
CA ARG A 28 10.48 -10.05 6.61
C ARG A 28 11.60 -10.83 5.95
N LEU A 29 11.70 -10.82 4.63
CA LEU A 29 12.76 -11.52 3.89
C LEU A 29 14.14 -10.89 4.12
N LEU A 30 14.22 -9.56 4.22
CA LEU A 30 15.48 -8.85 4.51
C LEU A 30 15.85 -8.84 6.00
N GLY A 31 14.96 -9.31 6.88
CA GLY A 31 15.24 -9.33 8.32
C GLY A 31 15.27 -7.93 8.96
N LEU A 32 14.48 -6.99 8.41
CA LEU A 32 14.38 -5.64 8.97
C LEU A 32 13.90 -5.67 10.42
N ASN A 33 14.44 -4.77 11.23
CA ASN A 33 14.00 -4.62 12.61
C ASN A 33 12.61 -3.96 12.68
N ARG A 34 12.06 -3.81 13.90
CA ARG A 34 10.72 -3.25 14.11
C ARG A 34 10.55 -1.85 13.52
N GLU A 35 11.52 -0.96 13.76
CA GLU A 35 11.46 0.43 13.31
C GLU A 35 11.58 0.51 11.78
N GLN A 36 12.54 -0.20 11.20
CA GLN A 36 12.71 -0.29 9.75
C GLN A 36 11.47 -0.89 9.08
N THR A 37 10.84 -1.90 9.70
CA THR A 37 9.59 -2.48 9.18
C THR A 37 8.45 -1.45 9.18
N LEU A 38 8.29 -0.68 10.27
CA LEU A 38 7.27 0.38 10.32
C LEU A 38 7.51 1.44 9.24
N ASN A 39 8.76 1.86 9.07
CA ASN A 39 9.13 2.80 8.01
C ASN A 39 8.85 2.23 6.62
N ALA A 40 9.24 0.98 6.34
CA ALA A 40 9.01 0.33 5.05
C ALA A 40 7.52 0.23 4.71
N LEU A 41 6.67 -0.15 5.67
CA LEU A 41 5.22 -0.19 5.47
C LEU A 41 4.64 1.19 5.17
N GLY A 42 5.15 2.24 5.83
CA GLY A 42 4.71 3.60 5.60
C GLY A 42 5.16 4.19 4.26
N ILE A 43 6.41 3.95 3.87
CA ILE A 43 6.92 4.34 2.55
C ILE A 43 6.12 3.62 1.45
N ALA A 44 5.76 2.35 1.65
CA ALA A 44 4.93 1.62 0.70
C ALA A 44 3.48 2.15 0.68
N ALA A 45 2.90 2.47 1.83
CA ALA A 45 1.55 2.99 1.96
C ALA A 45 1.36 4.33 1.23
N THR A 46 2.36 5.23 1.24
CA THR A 46 2.26 6.51 0.51
C THR A 46 2.31 6.35 -1.01
N GLN A 47 2.73 5.21 -1.52
CA GLN A 47 2.76 4.90 -2.95
C GLN A 47 1.53 4.10 -3.41
N ALA A 48 0.70 3.66 -2.46
CA ALA A 48 -0.44 2.81 -2.74
C ALA A 48 -1.53 3.56 -3.52
N GLY A 49 -1.81 3.11 -4.74
CA GLY A 49 -2.85 3.66 -5.60
C GLY A 49 -3.21 2.69 -6.72
N GLY A 50 -4.22 3.01 -7.54
CA GLY A 50 -4.58 2.23 -8.72
C GLY A 50 -6.07 2.22 -9.00
N LEU A 51 -6.47 2.65 -10.20
CA LEU A 51 -7.87 2.80 -10.58
C LEU A 51 -8.41 1.52 -11.21
N LYS A 52 -9.57 1.04 -10.73
CA LYS A 52 -10.28 -0.12 -11.29
C LYS A 52 -10.71 0.10 -12.75
N ARG A 53 -10.87 1.36 -13.18
CA ARG A 53 -11.31 1.71 -14.55
C ARG A 53 -10.40 1.14 -15.65
N VAL A 54 -9.15 0.84 -15.33
CA VAL A 54 -8.17 0.33 -16.31
C VAL A 54 -8.30 -1.18 -16.60
N PHE A 55 -9.30 -1.86 -16.04
CA PHE A 55 -9.52 -3.27 -16.31
C PHE A 55 -9.77 -3.50 -17.81
N GLY A 56 -9.07 -4.49 -18.38
CA GLY A 56 -9.06 -4.74 -19.83
C GLY A 56 -7.87 -4.15 -20.57
N THR A 57 -7.00 -3.39 -19.89
CA THR A 57 -5.75 -2.86 -20.47
C THR A 57 -4.51 -3.46 -19.79
N MET A 58 -3.33 -3.16 -20.35
CA MET A 58 -2.03 -3.52 -19.75
C MET A 58 -1.80 -2.89 -18.37
N CYS A 59 -2.54 -1.84 -18.01
CA CYS A 59 -2.40 -1.21 -16.69
C CYS A 59 -2.89 -2.12 -15.55
N LYS A 60 -3.79 -3.07 -15.81
CA LYS A 60 -4.26 -4.02 -14.77
C LYS A 60 -3.11 -4.86 -14.21
N PRO A 61 -2.32 -5.60 -15.01
CA PRO A 61 -1.16 -6.34 -14.50
C PRO A 61 -0.01 -5.40 -14.08
N PHE A 62 0.16 -4.25 -14.72
CA PHE A 62 1.14 -3.23 -14.30
C PHE A 62 0.99 -2.88 -12.81
N HIS A 63 -0.24 -2.73 -12.32
CA HIS A 63 -0.49 -2.45 -10.90
C HIS A 63 0.18 -3.46 -9.94
N ALA A 64 0.13 -4.75 -10.25
CA ALA A 64 0.76 -5.77 -9.41
C ALA A 64 2.29 -5.68 -9.46
N GLY A 65 2.85 -5.49 -10.67
CA GLY A 65 4.30 -5.31 -10.85
C GLY A 65 4.82 -4.05 -10.16
N ASN A 66 4.10 -2.94 -10.30
CA ASN A 66 4.43 -1.67 -9.67
C ASN A 66 4.40 -1.77 -8.14
N ALA A 67 3.39 -2.45 -7.58
CA ALA A 67 3.31 -2.70 -6.14
C ALA A 67 4.52 -3.49 -5.62
N ALA A 68 4.94 -4.52 -6.35
CA ALA A 68 6.12 -5.31 -5.99
C ALA A 68 7.43 -4.50 -6.10
N ALA A 69 7.60 -3.73 -7.20
CA ALA A 69 8.77 -2.89 -7.40
C ALA A 69 8.90 -1.81 -6.31
N ASN A 70 7.80 -1.13 -6.01
CA ASN A 70 7.76 -0.10 -4.97
C ASN A 70 8.05 -0.67 -3.59
N ALA A 71 7.60 -1.89 -3.29
CA ALA A 71 7.90 -2.56 -2.03
C ALA A 71 9.41 -2.79 -1.84
N VAL A 72 10.12 -3.23 -2.89
CA VAL A 72 11.59 -3.38 -2.85
C VAL A 72 12.25 -2.05 -2.56
N SER A 73 11.87 -0.98 -3.25
CA SER A 73 12.38 0.36 -2.98
C SER A 73 12.09 0.81 -1.54
N SER A 74 10.89 0.55 -1.01
CA SER A 74 10.50 0.93 0.35
C SER A 74 11.32 0.25 1.43
N VAL A 75 11.60 -1.05 1.30
CA VAL A 75 12.38 -1.78 2.31
C VAL A 75 13.86 -1.38 2.28
N LEU A 76 14.42 -1.12 1.09
CA LEU A 76 15.80 -0.64 0.96
C LEU A 76 15.96 0.79 1.52
N LEU A 77 15.01 1.67 1.25
CA LEU A 77 14.99 3.01 1.84
C LEU A 77 14.91 2.95 3.38
N ALA A 78 14.02 2.11 3.91
CA ALA A 78 13.89 1.96 5.35
C ALA A 78 15.13 1.32 6.00
N GLU A 79 15.78 0.38 5.31
CA GLU A 79 17.05 -0.21 5.74
C GLU A 79 18.14 0.87 5.90
N ASP A 80 18.19 1.83 4.97
CA ASP A 80 19.12 2.97 4.95
C ASP A 80 18.69 4.15 5.84
N GLY A 81 17.68 3.96 6.70
CA GLY A 81 17.24 4.96 7.68
C GLY A 81 16.26 6.00 7.15
N PHE A 82 15.67 5.82 5.97
CA PHE A 82 14.54 6.64 5.52
C PHE A 82 13.31 6.40 6.40
N THR A 83 12.62 7.47 6.77
CA THR A 83 11.55 7.43 7.77
C THR A 83 10.15 7.62 7.19
N SER A 84 9.14 7.18 7.95
CA SER A 84 7.73 7.43 7.72
C SER A 84 6.98 7.62 9.05
N ALA A 85 5.70 7.99 9.00
CA ALA A 85 4.85 8.04 10.19
C ALA A 85 4.69 6.66 10.85
N ASN A 86 4.93 6.58 12.15
CA ASN A 86 4.90 5.33 12.94
C ASN A 86 3.51 4.67 13.04
N ASN A 87 2.45 5.41 12.71
CA ASN A 87 1.04 4.98 12.74
C ASN A 87 0.35 5.23 11.38
N ILE A 88 1.09 5.13 10.27
CA ILE A 88 0.58 5.41 8.92
C ILE A 88 -0.62 4.53 8.51
N ILE A 89 -0.81 3.36 9.12
CA ILE A 89 -1.91 2.44 8.79
C ILE A 89 -3.22 2.93 9.44
N GLU A 90 -3.20 3.18 10.75
CA GLU A 90 -4.36 3.39 11.63
C GLU A 90 -4.52 4.81 12.17
N GLY A 91 -3.49 5.65 12.05
CA GLY A 91 -3.48 7.01 12.56
C GLY A 91 -4.43 7.96 11.82
N PRO A 92 -4.62 9.20 12.34
CA PRO A 92 -5.38 10.23 11.64
C PRO A 92 -4.83 10.46 10.23
N PHE A 93 -5.71 10.50 9.24
CA PHE A 93 -5.36 10.57 7.81
C PHE A 93 -4.48 9.39 7.32
N GLY A 94 -4.43 8.30 8.09
CA GLY A 94 -3.72 7.08 7.75
C GLY A 94 -4.38 6.28 6.63
N PHE A 95 -3.63 5.31 6.10
CA PHE A 95 -3.98 4.48 4.95
C PHE A 95 -5.39 3.91 5.04
N LEU A 96 -5.78 3.30 6.17
CA LEU A 96 -7.10 2.70 6.32
C LEU A 96 -8.22 3.73 6.24
N SER A 97 -7.99 4.93 6.79
CA SER A 97 -9.00 6.01 6.79
C SER A 97 -9.19 6.61 5.40
N VAL A 98 -8.10 6.89 4.69
CA VAL A 98 -8.11 7.51 3.35
C VAL A 98 -8.60 6.55 2.27
N MET A 99 -8.21 5.27 2.39
CA MET A 99 -8.56 4.25 1.39
C MET A 99 -9.94 3.65 1.64
N ALA A 100 -10.50 3.76 2.85
CA ALA A 100 -11.88 3.38 3.07
C ALA A 100 -12.84 4.27 2.26
N SER A 101 -13.97 3.68 1.87
CA SER A 101 -15.16 4.45 1.48
C SER A 101 -16.22 4.28 2.55
N GLU A 102 -16.89 5.37 2.87
CA GLU A 102 -18.22 5.34 3.46
C GLU A 102 -19.21 4.83 2.41
N ASN A 103 -20.18 4.04 2.84
CA ASN A 103 -21.27 3.57 1.98
C ASN A 103 -22.29 4.71 1.82
N ASN A 104 -22.01 5.68 0.95
CA ASN A 104 -23.07 6.58 0.50
C ASN A 104 -23.86 5.85 -0.58
N VAL A 105 -24.84 5.07 -0.11
CA VAL A 105 -25.94 4.60 -0.96
C VAL A 105 -26.80 5.84 -1.24
N SER A 106 -26.55 6.49 -2.38
CA SER A 106 -27.51 7.38 -3.03
C SER A 106 -28.48 6.55 -3.87
#